data_AF-A0A7Z1Q4S8-F1
#
_entry.id   AF-A0A7Z1Q4S8-F1
#
_cell.length_a   1.000
_cell.length_b   1.000
_cell.length_c   1.000
_cell.angle_alpha   90.00
_cell.angle_beta   90.00
_cell.angle_gamma   90.00
#
_symmetry.space_group_name_H-M   'P 1'
#
loop_
_entity.id
_entity.type
_entity.pdbx_description
1 polymer ?
#
loop_
_entity_poly.entity_id
_entity_poly.type
_entity_poly.pdbx_seq_one_letter_code
_entity_poly.pdbx_strand_id
1 'polypeptide(L)' 'MLTVYPNPKDILRPIAAALEAAQYIAADPNGKALAADLIAWAHETADRAAKAHNVQEVHHD' A
#
# COMPACT_ATOMS: atom_id res chain seq x y z
N MET A 1 -2.47 6.77 -14.67
CA MET A 1 -1.73 7.77 -13.89
C MET A 1 -1.11 7.07 -12.70
N LEU A 2 0.22 7.04 -12.56
CA LEU A 2 0.85 6.61 -11.31
C LEU A 2 0.65 7.71 -10.27
N THR A 3 -0.08 7.43 -9.20
CA THR A 3 -0.14 8.33 -8.05
C THR A 3 1.24 8.34 -7.40
N VAL A 4 2.03 9.37 -7.69
CA VAL A 4 3.33 9.61 -7.03
C VAL A 4 3.02 10.38 -5.74
N TYR A 5 3.32 9.76 -4.60
CA TYR A 5 3.15 10.40 -3.31
C TYR A 5 4.40 11.25 -3.02
N PRO A 6 4.25 12.56 -2.79
CA PRO A 6 5.38 13.46 -2.58
C PRO A 6 6.14 13.16 -1.28
N ASN A 7 5.46 12.59 -0.27
CA ASN A 7 6.10 12.07 0.93
C ASN A 7 5.72 10.60 1.15
N PRO A 8 6.64 9.78 1.68
CA PRO A 8 6.36 8.37 1.99
C PRO A 8 5.30 8.22 3.07
N LYS A 9 5.10 9.24 3.91
CA LYS A 9 4.05 9.22 4.94
C LYS A 9 2.65 9.35 4.34
N ASP A 10 2.52 9.94 3.15
CA ASP A 10 1.24 10.09 2.46
C ASP A 10 0.73 8.75 1.90
N ILE A 11 1.62 7.79 1.61
CA ILE A 11 1.22 6.44 1.17
C ILE A 11 0.69 5.58 2.33
N LEU A 12 1.02 5.92 3.58
CA LEU A 12 0.60 5.11 4.74
C LEU A 12 -0.91 5.17 4.96
N ARG A 13 -1.55 6.31 4.67
CA ARG A 13 -3.01 6.48 4.78
C ARG A 13 -3.80 5.54 3.86
N PRO A 14 -3.54 5.47 2.55
CA PRO A 14 -4.25 4.56 1.66
C PRO A 14 -3.91 3.08 1.92
N ILE A 15 -2.68 2.76 2.34
CA ILE A 15 -2.32 1.40 2.77
C ILE A 15 -3.15 0.99 3.99
N ALA A 16 -3.24 1.84 5.02
CA ALA A 16 -4.05 1.58 6.20
C ALA A 16 -5.53 1.38 5.84
N ALA A 17 -6.10 2.27 5.00
CA ALA A 17 -7.49 2.15 4.57
C ALA A 17 -7.77 0.85 3.82
N ALA A 18 -6.85 0.38 2.96
CA ALA A 18 -6.99 -0.90 2.27
C ALA A 18 -6.95 -2.10 3.23
N LEU A 19 -6.08 -2.07 4.24
CA LEU A 19 -6.00 -3.11 5.26
C LEU A 19 -7.25 -3.13 6.17
N GLU A 20 -7.79 -1.96 6.52
CA GLU A 20 -9.05 -1.88 7.27
C GLU A 20 -10.23 -2.42 6.44
N ALA A 21 -10.32 -2.06 5.16
CA ALA A 21 -11.33 -2.59 4.26
C ALA A 21 -11.19 -4.12 4.10
N ALA A 22 -9.97 -4.64 3.96
CA ALA A 22 -9.72 -6.07 3.86
C ALA A 22 -10.21 -6.84 5.10
N GLN A 23 -9.98 -6.29 6.31
CA GLN A 23 -10.47 -6.90 7.55
C GLN A 23 -11.98 -6.93 7.63
N TYR A 24 -12.65 -5.83 7.23
CA TYR A 24 -14.11 -5.77 7.21
C TYR A 24 -14.69 -6.75 6.18
N ILE A 25 -14.10 -6.83 4.99
CA ILE A 25 -14.54 -7.71 3.90
C ILE A 25 -14.27 -9.19 4.24
N ALA A 26 -13.19 -9.51 4.94
CA ALA A 26 -12.86 -10.88 5.33
C ALA A 26 -13.88 -11.52 6.30
N ALA A 27 -14.72 -10.70 6.95
CA ALA A 27 -15.86 -11.19 7.73
C ALA A 27 -16.93 -11.84 6.84
N ASP A 28 -17.00 -11.48 5.55
CA ASP A 28 -17.87 -12.12 4.58
C ASP A 28 -17.17 -13.32 3.88
N PRO A 29 -17.79 -14.51 3.84
CA PRO A 29 -17.19 -15.69 3.23
C PRO A 29 -16.94 -15.56 1.71
N ASN A 30 -17.67 -14.69 0.99
CA ASN A 30 -17.42 -14.39 -0.42
C ASN A 30 -16.38 -13.27 -0.60
N GLY A 31 -16.15 -12.46 0.43
CA GLY A 31 -15.19 -11.35 0.44
C GLY A 31 -13.72 -11.78 0.54
N LYS A 32 -13.43 -13.04 0.88
CA LYS A 32 -12.06 -13.52 1.16
C LYS A 32 -11.07 -13.29 0.02
N ALA A 33 -11.49 -13.48 -1.23
CA ALA A 33 -10.63 -13.23 -2.40
C ALA A 33 -10.25 -11.75 -2.51
N LEU A 34 -11.26 -10.86 -2.43
CA LEU A 34 -11.06 -9.42 -2.47
C LEU A 34 -10.22 -8.90 -1.28
N ALA A 35 -10.41 -9.47 -0.09
CA ALA A 35 -9.58 -9.15 1.07
C ALA A 35 -8.10 -9.54 0.84
N ALA A 36 -7.86 -10.70 0.24
CA ALA A 36 -6.50 -11.14 -0.11
C ALA A 36 -5.84 -10.22 -1.15
N ASP A 37 -6.58 -9.81 -2.18
CA ASP A 37 -6.10 -8.83 -3.18
C ASP A 37 -5.75 -7.48 -2.55
N LEU A 38 -6.57 -6.98 -1.62
CA LEU A 38 -6.30 -5.72 -0.93
C LEU A 38 -5.05 -5.79 -0.03
N ILE A 39 -4.83 -6.92 0.65
CA ILE A 39 -3.61 -7.14 1.45
C ILE A 39 -2.38 -7.23 0.55
N ALA A 40 -2.47 -7.96 -0.57
CA ALA A 40 -1.38 -8.06 -1.54
C ALA A 40 -1.02 -6.69 -2.12
N TRP A 41 -2.02 -5.92 -2.54
CA TRP A 41 -1.83 -4.55 -3.02
C TRP A 41 -1.18 -3.65 -1.96
N ALA A 42 -1.58 -3.75 -0.70
CA ALA A 42 -1.01 -2.98 0.40
C ALA A 42 0.49 -3.28 0.61
N HIS A 43 0.88 -4.56 0.55
CA HIS A 43 2.28 -4.97 0.64
C HIS A 43 3.11 -4.50 -0.55
N GLU A 44 2.62 -4.68 -1.78
CA GLU A 44 3.32 -4.19 -2.98
C GLU A 44 3.50 -2.67 -2.95
N THR A 45 2.48 -1.96 -2.48
CA THR A 45 2.51 -0.50 -2.37
C THR A 45 3.50 -0.04 -1.32
N ALA A 46 3.58 -0.73 -0.18
CA ALA A 46 4.59 -0.47 0.85
C ALA A 46 6.03 -0.72 0.33
N ASP A 47 6.25 -1.83 -0.39
CA ASP A 47 7.54 -2.15 -1.02
C ASP A 47 7.97 -1.07 -2.04
N ARG A 48 7.04 -0.65 -2.90
CA ARG A 48 7.29 0.44 -3.87
C ARG A 48 7.61 1.75 -3.17
N ALA A 49 6.90 2.10 -2.10
CA ALA A 49 7.16 3.30 -1.33
C ALA A 49 8.53 3.26 -0.62
N ALA A 50 8.90 2.12 -0.05
CA ALA A 50 10.21 1.92 0.57
C ALA A 50 11.35 2.02 -0.47
N LYS A 51 11.18 1.42 -1.66
CA LYS A 51 12.15 1.53 -2.75
C LYS A 51 12.26 2.95 -3.30
N ALA A 52 11.15 3.67 -3.46
CA ALA A 52 11.16 5.06 -3.88
C ALA A 52 11.92 5.97 -2.89
N HIS A 53 11.84 5.66 -1.59
CA HIS A 53 12.64 6.32 -0.55
C HIS A 53 14.13 6.08 -0.71
N ASN A 54 14.55 4.83 -0.88
CA ASN A 54 15.95 4.49 -1.09
C ASN A 54 16.55 5.13 -2.36
N VAL A 55 15.77 5.33 -3.42
CA VAL A 55 16.26 5.97 -4.66
C VAL A 55 16.51 7.48 -4.48
N GLN A 56 15.77 8.15 -3.58
CA GLN A 56 15.99 9.57 -3.30
C GLN A 56 17.25 9.82 -2.45
N GLU A 57 17.66 8.85 -1.62
CA GLU A 57 18.88 8.97 -0.78
C GLU A 57 20.18 8.76 -1.58
N VAL A 58 20.13 8.07 -2.72
CA VAL A 58 21.33 7.74 -3.53
C VAL A 58 21.69 8.85 -4.55
N HIS A 59 20.82 9.83 -4.78
CA HIS A 59 21.04 10.93 -5.74
C HIS A 59 21.49 12.25 -5.09
N HIS A 60 22.05 12.19 -3.88
CA HIS A 60 22.64 13.34 -3.18
C HIS A 60 24.14 13.08 -2.95
N ASP A 61 24.94 13.13 -4.03
CA ASP A 61 26.40 13.34 -4.00
C ASP A 61 26.80 14.24 -5.18
#